data_AF-A0A521ZVB1-F1
#
_entry.id   AF-A0A521ZVB1-F1
#
_cell.length_a   1.000
_cell.length_b   1.000
_cell.length_c   1.000
_cell.angle_alpha   90.00
_cell.angle_beta   90.00
_cell.angle_gamma   90.00
#
_symmetry.space_group_name_H-M   'P 1'
#
loop_
_entity.id
_entity.type
_entity.pdbx_description
1 polymer ?
#
loop_
_entity_poly.entity_id
_entity_poly.type
_entity_poly.pdbx_seq_one_letter_code
_entity_poly.pdbx_strand_id
1 'polypeptide(L)'
;MKQEWLLQDIETSDVESHEQVLKEKLITLQVVFAEQMFGKMRAENPEATFAKSLKRYTAVGSELKESLRNYSEKISEIELNDYFEQFSAKVNGLFASAGEDGVSAVAEYITDELRRIRQSAPASILQRNQERREAMRLQRKDLGVFHYEIKHGEDGGVGRELYLHAEELYKSEGKSLGIEGLRESLGKIATEIVDRYPQIQKVRGQSWLMAHPLGKRLGFQITKVDTPEEALTHGSVWWQFMDKNGQLNAQKVEHLMTSGRVELTSAVGEMSVEDFLQRYLPAKRRGKIILKTITQESAREESEFREFAKKIKDDWERLSEDQIEGYFKANRLMAQFLATIQGEGIVPFFQQMKREGKTMDQIAIQGKDYTNAVNKDLERFLLDVLYVDLEVTID
;
A
#
# COMPACT_ATOMS: atom_id res chain seq x y z
N MET A 1 -5.72 35.50 -6.15
CA MET A 1 -6.00 34.97 -4.80
C MET A 1 -5.71 33.48 -4.63
N LYS A 2 -6.30 32.53 -5.39
CA LYS A 2 -6.26 31.10 -4.99
C LYS A 2 -5.04 30.28 -5.46
N GLN A 3 -4.45 30.60 -6.62
CA GLN A 3 -3.13 30.07 -7.00
C GLN A 3 -2.01 30.59 -6.08
N GLU A 4 -2.19 31.77 -5.48
CA GLU A 4 -1.20 32.38 -4.60
C GLU A 4 -1.08 31.61 -3.28
N TRP A 5 -2.19 31.21 -2.63
CA TRP A 5 -2.10 30.36 -1.43
C TRP A 5 -1.50 28.98 -1.74
N LEU A 6 -1.83 28.40 -2.90
CA LEU A 6 -1.31 27.09 -3.27
C LEU A 6 0.23 27.08 -3.33
N LEU A 7 0.82 28.16 -3.85
CA LEU A 7 2.26 28.31 -4.04
C LEU A 7 2.97 29.07 -2.91
N GLN A 8 2.25 29.53 -1.88
CA GLN A 8 2.87 30.04 -0.66
C GLN A 8 3.66 28.93 0.03
N ASP A 9 4.82 29.29 0.56
CA ASP A 9 5.62 28.37 1.35
C ASP A 9 4.87 27.93 2.61
N ILE A 10 5.06 26.68 2.99
CA ILE A 10 4.58 26.11 4.25
C ILE A 10 5.50 26.60 5.37
N GLU A 11 5.01 27.50 6.21
CA GLU A 11 5.73 28.12 7.32
C GLU A 11 5.50 27.36 8.64
N THR A 12 6.05 26.15 8.77
CA THR A 12 6.11 25.45 10.05
C THR A 12 7.39 24.63 10.17
N SER A 13 7.95 24.57 11.38
CA SER A 13 9.11 23.73 11.69
C SER A 13 8.72 22.30 12.11
N ASP A 14 7.44 22.05 12.38
CA ASP A 14 6.94 20.74 12.77
C ASP A 14 6.62 19.89 11.53
N VAL A 15 7.28 18.73 11.41
CA VAL A 15 7.18 17.86 10.23
C VAL A 15 5.75 17.33 10.03
N GLU A 16 5.02 17.03 11.11
CA GLU A 16 3.65 16.52 11.02
C GLU A 16 2.69 17.61 10.55
N SER A 17 2.80 18.81 11.10
CA SER A 17 2.06 19.99 10.67
C SER A 17 2.38 20.35 9.22
N HIS A 18 3.66 20.27 8.83
CA HIS A 18 4.09 20.50 7.45
C HIS A 18 3.42 19.52 6.50
N GLU A 19 3.48 18.22 6.82
CA GLU A 19 2.85 17.16 6.04
C GLU A 19 1.34 17.39 5.89
N GLN A 20 0.67 17.82 6.96
CA GLN A 20 -0.76 18.10 6.90
C GLN A 20 -1.06 19.24 5.92
N VAL A 21 -0.37 20.39 6.04
CA VAL A 21 -0.59 21.52 5.14
C VAL A 21 -0.25 21.15 3.68
N LEU A 22 0.80 20.36 3.47
CA LEU A 22 1.16 19.88 2.13
C LEU A 22 0.05 19.00 1.53
N LYS A 23 -0.55 18.10 2.31
CA LYS A 23 -1.69 17.28 1.85
C LYS A 23 -2.89 18.15 1.50
N GLU A 24 -3.21 19.16 2.31
CA GLU A 24 -4.29 20.11 2.03
C GLU A 24 -4.04 20.89 0.73
N LYS A 25 -2.80 21.34 0.50
CA LYS A 25 -2.39 21.97 -0.76
C LYS A 25 -2.50 21.01 -1.94
N LEU A 26 -2.07 19.76 -1.80
CA LEU A 26 -2.19 18.74 -2.86
C LEU A 26 -3.65 18.43 -3.20
N ILE A 27 -4.54 18.30 -2.20
CA ILE A 27 -5.99 18.14 -2.43
C ILE A 27 -6.53 19.37 -3.17
N THR A 28 -6.14 20.57 -2.77
CA THR A 28 -6.56 21.81 -3.44
C THR A 28 -6.10 21.84 -4.91
N LEU A 29 -4.85 21.49 -5.18
CA LEU A 29 -4.32 21.36 -6.54
C LEU A 29 -5.14 20.36 -7.37
N GLN A 30 -5.47 19.21 -6.80
CA GLN A 30 -6.32 18.20 -7.43
C GLN A 30 -7.70 18.76 -7.82
N VAL A 31 -8.36 19.48 -6.92
CA VAL A 31 -9.69 20.05 -7.17
C VAL A 31 -9.64 21.16 -8.23
N VAL A 32 -8.62 22.04 -8.18
CA VAL A 32 -8.38 23.07 -9.21
C VAL A 32 -8.18 22.42 -10.58
N PHE A 33 -7.39 21.36 -10.65
CA PHE A 33 -7.16 20.63 -11.89
C PHE A 33 -8.46 19.98 -12.40
N ALA A 34 -9.25 19.36 -11.50
CA ALA A 34 -10.53 18.78 -11.84
C ALA A 34 -11.53 19.82 -12.38
N GLU A 35 -11.51 21.07 -11.89
CA GLU A 35 -12.36 22.16 -12.39
C GLU A 35 -12.01 22.51 -13.83
N GLN A 36 -10.72 22.67 -14.12
CA GLN A 36 -10.26 22.95 -15.48
C GLN A 36 -10.68 21.82 -16.44
N MET A 37 -10.52 20.56 -16.02
CA MET A 37 -10.91 19.41 -16.83
C MET A 37 -12.42 19.26 -16.93
N PHE A 38 -13.17 19.68 -15.91
CA PHE A 38 -14.63 19.68 -15.93
C PHE A 38 -15.18 20.63 -17.00
N GLY A 39 -14.57 21.82 -17.17
CA GLY A 39 -14.92 22.74 -18.25
C GLY A 39 -14.78 22.10 -19.64
N LYS A 40 -13.69 21.35 -19.86
CA LYS A 40 -13.48 20.58 -21.11
C LYS A 40 -14.50 19.46 -21.27
N MET A 41 -14.74 18.69 -20.20
CA MET A 41 -15.74 17.61 -20.21
C MET A 41 -17.15 18.12 -20.52
N ARG A 42 -17.55 19.28 -19.98
CA ARG A 42 -18.88 19.86 -20.25
C ARG A 42 -19.04 20.36 -21.67
N ALA A 43 -17.95 20.82 -22.31
CA ALA A 43 -17.99 21.21 -23.71
C ALA A 43 -18.30 20.00 -24.63
N GLU A 44 -17.85 18.81 -24.25
CA GLU A 44 -18.09 17.56 -24.99
C GLU A 44 -19.40 16.86 -24.57
N ASN A 45 -19.74 16.94 -23.28
CA ASN A 45 -20.91 16.32 -22.68
C ASN A 45 -21.55 17.28 -21.66
N PRO A 46 -22.60 18.02 -22.04
CA PRO A 46 -23.24 19.02 -21.17
C PRO A 46 -23.75 18.48 -19.82
N GLU A 47 -24.07 17.18 -19.75
CA GLU A 47 -24.55 16.45 -18.57
C GLU A 47 -23.42 15.93 -17.66
N ALA A 48 -22.15 16.19 -18.03
CA ALA A 48 -21.04 15.86 -17.15
C ALA A 48 -21.20 16.58 -15.80
N THR A 49 -20.84 15.89 -14.71
CA THR A 49 -20.86 16.42 -13.34
C THR A 49 -19.45 16.67 -12.84
N PHE A 50 -19.30 17.58 -11.87
CA PHE A 50 -18.00 17.90 -11.30
C PHE A 50 -17.38 16.70 -10.58
N ALA A 51 -18.20 15.95 -9.83
CA ALA A 51 -17.77 14.70 -9.19
C ALA A 51 -17.22 13.66 -10.19
N LYS A 52 -17.76 13.61 -11.41
CA LYS A 52 -17.23 12.73 -12.47
C LYS A 52 -15.85 13.19 -12.95
N SER A 53 -15.62 14.50 -13.06
CA SER A 53 -14.29 15.06 -13.37
C SER A 53 -13.29 14.74 -12.25
N LEU A 54 -13.68 14.97 -11.00
CA LEU A 54 -12.86 14.67 -9.83
C LEU A 54 -12.46 13.18 -9.81
N LYS A 55 -13.41 12.26 -9.97
CA LYS A 55 -13.15 10.81 -10.02
C LYS A 55 -12.19 10.41 -11.15
N ARG A 56 -12.26 11.09 -12.29
CA ARG A 56 -11.50 10.74 -13.50
C ARG A 56 -10.08 11.30 -13.50
N TYR A 57 -9.90 12.51 -12.97
CA TYR A 57 -8.67 13.29 -13.13
C TYR A 57 -7.92 13.53 -11.81
N THR A 58 -8.32 12.90 -10.72
CA THR A 58 -7.65 13.02 -9.42
C THR A 58 -7.61 11.71 -8.63
N ALA A 59 -6.79 11.67 -7.58
CA ALA A 59 -6.67 10.55 -6.67
C ALA A 59 -7.60 10.65 -5.45
N VAL A 60 -8.44 11.70 -5.34
CA VAL A 60 -9.32 11.91 -4.18
C VAL A 60 -10.19 10.69 -3.89
N GLY A 61 -10.74 10.05 -4.93
CA GLY A 61 -11.56 8.86 -4.75
C GLY A 61 -10.78 7.66 -4.19
N SER A 62 -9.54 7.44 -4.65
CA SER A 62 -8.69 6.35 -4.15
C SER A 62 -8.18 6.64 -2.74
N GLU A 63 -7.81 7.88 -2.43
CA GLU A 63 -7.40 8.33 -1.10
C GLU A 63 -8.52 8.20 -0.05
N LEU A 64 -9.76 8.56 -0.41
CA LEU A 64 -10.94 8.35 0.45
C LEU A 64 -11.21 6.86 0.66
N LYS A 65 -11.15 6.05 -0.41
CA LYS A 65 -11.39 4.61 -0.34
C LYS A 65 -10.35 3.93 0.55
N GLU A 66 -9.07 4.29 0.41
CA GLU A 66 -7.99 3.80 1.25
C GLU A 66 -8.17 4.26 2.71
N SER A 67 -8.51 5.52 2.95
CA SER A 67 -8.76 6.05 4.30
C SER A 67 -9.91 5.31 4.98
N LEU A 68 -11.04 5.11 4.29
CA LEU A 68 -12.16 4.33 4.82
C LEU A 68 -11.71 2.91 5.17
N ARG A 69 -11.00 2.22 4.28
CA ARG A 69 -10.50 0.86 4.54
C ARG A 69 -9.51 0.79 5.71
N ASN A 70 -8.70 1.83 5.90
CA ASN A 70 -7.68 1.90 6.97
C ASN A 70 -8.24 2.34 8.33
N TYR A 71 -9.39 3.03 8.35
CA TYR A 71 -9.92 3.68 9.56
C TYR A 71 -11.35 3.26 9.95
N SER A 72 -12.05 2.47 9.13
CA SER A 72 -13.34 1.87 9.50
C SER A 72 -13.19 0.40 9.90
N GLU A 73 -14.08 -0.07 10.78
CA GLU A 73 -14.31 -1.50 10.94
C GLU A 73 -14.98 -2.00 9.66
N LYS A 74 -14.24 -2.75 8.84
CA LYS A 74 -14.72 -3.50 7.67
C LYS A 74 -15.93 -2.87 6.96
N ILE A 75 -15.65 -1.84 6.17
CA ILE A 75 -16.64 -1.32 5.23
C ILE A 75 -16.82 -2.29 4.06
N SER A 76 -18.06 -2.72 3.82
CA SER A 76 -18.43 -3.55 2.67
C SER A 76 -18.38 -2.76 1.36
N GLU A 77 -18.33 -3.44 0.21
CA GLU A 77 -18.37 -2.74 -1.09
C GLU A 77 -19.73 -2.04 -1.32
N ILE A 78 -20.83 -2.53 -0.73
CA ILE A 78 -22.14 -1.84 -0.79
C ILE A 78 -22.07 -0.52 -0.01
N GLU A 79 -21.59 -0.56 1.23
CA GLU A 79 -21.43 0.66 2.06
C GLU A 79 -20.43 1.65 1.43
N LEU A 80 -19.37 1.16 0.78
CA LEU A 80 -18.46 2.01 0.01
C LEU A 80 -19.18 2.69 -1.16
N ASN A 81 -20.00 1.96 -1.90
CA ASN A 81 -20.75 2.53 -3.02
C ASN A 81 -21.74 3.60 -2.53
N ASP A 82 -22.53 3.30 -1.49
CA ASP A 82 -23.49 4.24 -0.89
C ASP A 82 -22.77 5.51 -0.39
N TYR A 83 -21.61 5.34 0.23
CA TYR A 83 -20.75 6.45 0.65
C TYR A 83 -20.33 7.32 -0.55
N PHE A 84 -19.82 6.71 -1.62
CA PHE A 84 -19.34 7.46 -2.79
C PHE A 84 -20.47 8.12 -3.58
N GLU A 85 -21.68 7.58 -3.56
CA GLU A 85 -22.87 8.23 -4.11
C GLU A 85 -23.21 9.50 -3.33
N GLN A 86 -23.26 9.43 -2.00
CA GLN A 86 -23.51 10.58 -1.12
C GLN A 86 -22.41 11.64 -1.25
N PHE A 87 -21.15 11.21 -1.25
CA PHE A 87 -20.00 12.07 -1.47
C PHE A 87 -20.10 12.81 -2.82
N SER A 88 -20.42 12.08 -3.90
CA SER A 88 -20.55 12.67 -5.24
C SER A 88 -21.69 13.70 -5.29
N ALA A 89 -22.84 13.40 -4.68
CA ALA A 89 -23.97 14.32 -4.59
C ALA A 89 -23.57 15.60 -3.82
N LYS A 90 -22.86 15.45 -2.70
CA LYS A 90 -22.40 16.59 -1.89
C LYS A 90 -21.38 17.45 -2.63
N VAL A 91 -20.40 16.84 -3.30
CA VAL A 91 -19.40 17.55 -4.12
C VAL A 91 -20.08 18.36 -5.22
N ASN A 92 -21.02 17.77 -5.96
CA ASN A 92 -21.76 18.47 -7.00
C ASN A 92 -22.58 19.64 -6.42
N GLY A 93 -23.24 19.43 -5.28
CA GLY A 93 -24.02 20.46 -4.60
C GLY A 93 -23.17 21.64 -4.15
N LEU A 94 -22.02 21.39 -3.51
CA LEU A 94 -21.08 22.41 -3.06
C LEU A 94 -20.51 23.22 -4.24
N PHE A 95 -20.07 22.52 -5.30
CA PHE A 95 -19.51 23.17 -6.47
C PHE A 95 -20.54 24.08 -7.16
N ALA A 96 -21.79 23.64 -7.26
CA ALA A 96 -22.86 24.41 -7.89
C ALA A 96 -23.33 25.61 -7.06
N SER A 97 -23.40 25.48 -5.73
CA SER A 97 -23.97 26.52 -4.86
C SER A 97 -22.98 27.61 -4.46
N ALA A 98 -21.68 27.32 -4.43
CA ALA A 98 -20.66 28.26 -3.97
C ALA A 98 -20.12 29.20 -5.08
N GLY A 99 -20.56 29.05 -6.33
CA GLY A 99 -20.14 29.93 -7.43
C GLY A 99 -18.62 29.96 -7.61
N GLU A 100 -18.01 31.14 -7.56
CA GLU A 100 -16.55 31.34 -7.66
C GLU A 100 -15.76 30.68 -6.51
N ASP A 101 -16.45 30.30 -5.43
CA ASP A 101 -15.87 29.58 -4.29
C ASP A 101 -16.03 28.06 -4.33
N GLY A 102 -16.60 27.51 -5.41
CA GLY A 102 -16.83 26.08 -5.60
C GLY A 102 -15.61 25.20 -5.32
N VAL A 103 -14.45 25.57 -5.86
CA VAL A 103 -13.18 24.83 -5.63
C VAL A 103 -12.81 24.79 -4.16
N SER A 104 -12.85 25.93 -3.47
CA SER A 104 -12.44 26.04 -2.07
C SER A 104 -13.39 25.25 -1.18
N ALA A 105 -14.70 25.39 -1.39
CA ALA A 105 -15.72 24.65 -0.65
C ALA A 105 -15.57 23.12 -0.82
N VAL A 106 -15.25 22.66 -2.04
CA VAL A 106 -15.01 21.23 -2.28
C VAL A 106 -13.71 20.74 -1.66
N ALA A 107 -12.60 21.49 -1.79
CA ALA A 107 -11.31 21.10 -1.21
C ALA A 107 -11.36 21.04 0.33
N GLU A 108 -12.02 22.02 0.96
CA GLU A 108 -12.27 22.03 2.40
C GLU A 108 -13.11 20.82 2.81
N TYR A 109 -14.22 20.56 2.09
CA TYR A 109 -15.06 19.39 2.35
C TYR A 109 -14.28 18.06 2.26
N ILE A 110 -13.45 17.87 1.23
CA ILE A 110 -12.62 16.66 1.08
C ILE A 110 -11.63 16.52 2.23
N THR A 111 -10.98 17.62 2.61
CA THR A 111 -10.01 17.65 3.71
C THR A 111 -10.67 17.28 5.04
N ASP A 112 -11.82 17.90 5.33
CA ASP A 112 -12.61 17.62 6.53
C ASP A 112 -13.13 16.20 6.55
N GLU A 113 -13.49 15.66 5.40
CA GLU A 113 -13.99 14.30 5.26
C GLU A 113 -12.89 13.27 5.56
N LEU A 114 -11.68 13.45 5.02
CA LEU A 114 -10.51 12.62 5.36
C LEU A 114 -10.18 12.71 6.86
N ARG A 115 -10.26 13.91 7.44
CA ARG A 115 -10.05 14.13 8.88
C ARG A 115 -11.10 13.42 9.71
N ARG A 116 -12.37 13.52 9.32
CA ARG A 116 -13.53 12.89 9.98
C ARG A 116 -13.39 11.37 9.98
N ILE A 117 -13.07 10.77 8.84
CA ILE A 117 -12.83 9.33 8.72
C ILE A 117 -11.78 8.88 9.73
N ARG A 118 -10.63 9.56 9.78
CA ARG A 118 -9.55 9.24 10.72
C ARG A 118 -9.95 9.42 12.19
N GLN A 119 -10.71 10.47 12.52
CA GLN A 119 -11.15 10.76 13.89
C GLN A 119 -12.27 9.84 14.38
N SER A 120 -13.09 9.32 13.46
CA SER A 120 -14.16 8.37 13.76
C SER A 120 -13.67 6.93 13.96
N ALA A 121 -12.38 6.68 13.74
CA ALA A 121 -11.82 5.33 13.84
C ALA A 121 -11.89 4.79 15.27
N PRO A 122 -12.30 3.52 15.48
CA PRO A 122 -12.25 2.87 16.77
C PRO A 122 -10.84 2.90 17.37
N ALA A 123 -10.74 2.97 18.70
CA ALA A 123 -9.47 3.01 19.41
C ALA A 123 -8.54 1.83 19.05
N SER A 124 -9.11 0.65 18.80
CA SER A 124 -8.37 -0.55 18.37
C SER A 124 -7.68 -0.37 17.00
N ILE A 125 -8.34 0.32 16.06
CA ILE A 125 -7.79 0.63 14.75
C ILE A 125 -6.75 1.74 14.85
N LEU A 126 -7.01 2.77 15.64
CA LEU A 126 -6.05 3.85 15.90
C LEU A 126 -4.75 3.30 16.50
N GLN A 127 -4.85 2.45 17.52
CA GLN A 127 -3.71 1.79 18.14
C GLN A 127 -2.94 0.94 17.13
N ARG A 128 -3.62 0.10 16.33
CA ARG A 128 -2.98 -0.72 15.28
C ARG A 128 -2.25 0.13 14.26
N ASN A 129 -2.85 1.24 13.82
CA ASN A 129 -2.23 2.16 12.86
C ASN A 129 -1.03 2.88 13.48
N GLN A 130 -1.06 3.19 14.78
CA GLN A 130 0.09 3.73 15.51
C GLN A 130 1.23 2.70 15.60
N GLU A 131 0.94 1.48 16.05
CA GLU A 131 1.90 0.36 16.12
C GLU A 131 2.57 0.14 14.75
N ARG A 132 1.79 0.13 13.65
CA ARG A 132 2.31 0.00 12.28
C ARG A 132 3.23 1.17 11.91
N ARG A 133 2.85 2.41 12.23
CA ARG A 133 3.69 3.59 11.97
C ARG A 133 5.00 3.54 12.73
N GLU A 134 4.97 3.16 14.00
CA GLU A 134 6.17 2.99 14.82
C GLU A 134 7.08 1.88 14.30
N ALA A 135 6.51 0.73 13.91
CA ALA A 135 7.25 -0.36 13.28
C ALA A 135 7.93 0.08 11.98
N MET A 136 7.19 0.79 11.10
CA MET A 136 7.77 1.36 9.87
C MET A 136 8.86 2.39 10.18
N ARG A 137 8.70 3.21 11.22
CA ARG A 137 9.71 4.20 11.63
C ARG A 137 10.99 3.52 12.13
N LEU A 138 10.86 2.44 12.90
CA LEU A 138 12.00 1.62 13.35
C LEU A 138 12.70 0.96 12.17
N GLN A 139 11.95 0.34 11.26
CA GLN A 139 12.49 -0.26 10.04
C GLN A 139 13.28 0.77 9.20
N ARG A 140 12.76 1.99 9.06
CA ARG A 140 13.45 3.10 8.37
C ARG A 140 14.74 3.54 9.05
N LYS A 141 14.77 3.55 10.38
CA LYS A 141 15.99 3.89 11.13
C LYS A 141 17.12 2.94 10.75
N ASP A 142 16.79 1.67 10.56
CA ASP A 142 17.77 0.63 10.25
C ASP A 142 18.09 0.56 8.75
N LEU A 143 17.11 0.81 7.86
CA LEU A 143 17.25 0.64 6.40
C LEU A 143 17.55 1.92 5.61
N GLY A 144 17.57 3.10 6.24
CA GLY A 144 17.90 4.35 5.57
C GLY A 144 16.67 5.12 5.08
N VAL A 145 16.51 5.27 3.76
CA VAL A 145 15.38 6.02 3.14
C VAL A 145 14.26 5.13 2.60
N PHE A 146 14.49 3.82 2.60
CA PHE A 146 13.51 2.83 2.16
C PHE A 146 12.92 2.09 3.36
N HIS A 147 11.69 1.63 3.19
CA HIS A 147 11.08 0.57 3.97
C HIS A 147 10.44 -0.43 3.01
N TYR A 148 10.03 -1.59 3.52
CA TYR A 148 9.45 -2.62 2.67
C TYR A 148 8.31 -3.37 3.31
N GLU A 149 7.44 -3.87 2.45
CA GLU A 149 6.41 -4.85 2.80
C GLU A 149 6.68 -6.14 2.04
N ILE A 150 6.49 -7.29 2.71
CA ILE A 150 6.56 -8.58 2.05
C ILE A 150 5.15 -8.98 1.68
N LYS A 151 4.91 -9.18 0.40
CA LYS A 151 3.64 -9.63 -0.14
C LYS A 151 3.82 -10.97 -0.84
N HIS A 152 2.71 -11.62 -1.11
CA HIS A 152 2.70 -12.68 -2.10
C HIS A 152 2.61 -12.07 -3.48
N GLY A 153 3.12 -12.81 -4.48
CA GLY A 153 3.01 -12.39 -5.87
C GLY A 153 1.60 -11.92 -6.21
N GLU A 154 1.49 -10.65 -6.63
CA GLU A 154 0.24 -10.12 -7.19
C GLU A 154 -0.08 -10.87 -8.51
N ASP A 155 -1.35 -10.87 -8.93
CA ASP A 155 -1.82 -11.48 -10.18
C ASP A 155 -1.59 -13.00 -10.35
N GLY A 156 -1.63 -13.75 -9.24
CA GLY A 156 -1.35 -15.20 -9.27
C GLY A 156 0.15 -15.51 -9.39
N GLY A 157 1.00 -14.51 -9.16
CA GLY A 157 2.44 -14.68 -9.01
C GLY A 157 2.77 -15.68 -7.92
N VAL A 158 3.73 -16.55 -8.22
CA VAL A 158 4.26 -17.56 -7.31
C VAL A 158 5.29 -16.91 -6.38
N GLY A 159 5.33 -17.33 -5.12
CA GLY A 159 6.37 -16.93 -4.17
C GLY A 159 6.12 -15.62 -3.41
N ARG A 160 7.16 -15.16 -2.70
CA ARG A 160 7.16 -13.93 -1.91
C ARG A 160 7.89 -12.82 -2.66
N GLU A 161 7.35 -11.62 -2.59
CA GLU A 161 7.88 -10.41 -3.22
C GLU A 161 8.11 -9.33 -2.16
N LEU A 162 9.19 -8.57 -2.31
CA LEU A 162 9.50 -7.43 -1.45
C LEU A 162 9.11 -6.14 -2.17
N TYR A 163 8.12 -5.43 -1.63
CA TYR A 163 7.65 -4.14 -2.15
C TYR A 163 8.41 -3.02 -1.44
N LEU A 164 9.17 -2.26 -2.22
CA LEU A 164 9.92 -1.11 -1.75
C LEU A 164 9.07 0.15 -1.73
N HIS A 165 9.19 0.87 -0.62
CA HIS A 165 8.55 2.16 -0.41
C HIS A 165 9.63 3.18 -0.03
N ALA A 166 9.63 4.32 -0.71
CA ALA A 166 10.52 5.44 -0.41
C ALA A 166 9.77 6.49 0.42
N GLU A 167 10.42 7.03 1.44
CA GLU A 167 9.88 8.14 2.23
C GLU A 167 10.08 9.49 1.52
N GLU A 168 9.22 10.45 1.83
CA GLU A 168 9.36 11.82 1.34
C GLU A 168 10.64 12.49 1.88
N LEU A 169 11.39 13.13 0.98
CA LEU A 169 12.74 13.62 1.27
C LEU A 169 12.79 14.64 2.40
N TYR A 170 11.77 15.51 2.52
CA TYR A 170 11.74 16.55 3.55
C TYR A 170 11.59 15.98 4.98
N LYS A 171 11.11 14.73 5.12
CA LYS A 171 11.04 14.03 6.42
C LYS A 171 12.38 13.42 6.84
N SER A 172 13.33 13.34 5.90
CA SER A 172 14.59 12.65 6.12
C SER A 172 15.66 13.65 6.62
N GLU A 173 15.61 13.97 7.92
CA GLU A 173 16.52 14.88 8.67
C GLU A 173 18.00 14.80 8.24
N GLY A 174 18.39 15.50 7.17
CA GLY A 174 19.77 15.52 6.66
C GLY A 174 20.28 14.22 6.03
N LYS A 175 19.44 13.19 5.83
CA LYS A 175 19.86 11.97 5.12
C LYS A 175 20.06 12.30 3.64
N SER A 176 21.28 12.14 3.13
CA SER A 176 21.55 12.42 1.72
C SER A 176 20.85 11.40 0.81
N LEU A 177 20.03 11.89 -0.11
CA LEU A 177 19.42 11.10 -1.20
C LEU A 177 20.31 11.07 -2.44
N GLY A 178 21.61 11.32 -2.25
CA GLY A 178 22.59 11.03 -3.27
C GLY A 178 22.50 9.56 -3.67
N ILE A 179 22.92 9.26 -4.89
CA ILE A 179 22.90 7.90 -5.43
C ILE A 179 23.58 6.89 -4.49
N GLU A 180 24.60 7.32 -3.75
CA GLU A 180 25.31 6.51 -2.75
C GLU A 180 24.46 6.23 -1.50
N GLY A 181 23.68 7.19 -0.99
CA GLY A 181 22.76 6.97 0.12
C GLY A 181 21.60 6.02 -0.25
N LEU A 182 21.11 6.12 -1.50
CA LEU A 182 20.14 5.16 -2.04
C LEU A 182 20.76 3.76 -2.13
N ARG A 183 21.97 3.63 -2.67
CA ARG A 183 22.71 2.36 -2.76
C ARG A 183 22.96 1.74 -1.41
N GLU A 184 23.39 2.52 -0.42
CA GLU A 184 23.60 2.04 0.94
C GLU A 184 22.30 1.47 1.54
N SER A 185 21.19 2.20 1.39
CA SER A 185 19.87 1.78 1.87
C SER A 185 19.42 0.46 1.20
N LEU A 186 19.58 0.35 -0.12
CA LEU A 186 19.30 -0.88 -0.87
C LEU A 186 20.23 -2.03 -0.47
N GLY A 187 21.49 -1.76 -0.13
CA GLY A 187 22.42 -2.77 0.37
C GLY A 187 22.06 -3.31 1.75
N LYS A 188 21.46 -2.49 2.62
CA LYS A 188 20.89 -2.94 3.89
C LYS A 188 19.69 -3.85 3.65
N ILE A 189 18.82 -3.52 2.69
CA ILE A 189 17.72 -4.39 2.28
C ILE A 189 18.24 -5.72 1.69
N ALA A 190 19.28 -5.68 0.85
CA ALA A 190 19.91 -6.90 0.31
C ALA A 190 20.42 -7.82 1.42
N THR A 191 21.00 -7.23 2.47
CA THR A 191 21.47 -7.96 3.66
C THR A 191 20.29 -8.61 4.40
N GLU A 192 19.19 -7.88 4.61
CA GLU A 192 17.98 -8.40 5.27
C GLU A 192 17.31 -9.52 4.47
N ILE A 193 17.30 -9.44 3.13
CA ILE A 193 16.81 -10.53 2.28
C ILE A 193 17.60 -11.81 2.57
N VAL A 194 18.94 -11.74 2.54
CA VAL A 194 19.78 -12.92 2.79
C VAL A 194 19.58 -13.47 4.21
N ASP A 195 19.49 -12.60 5.21
CA ASP A 195 19.46 -13.01 6.61
C ASP A 195 18.09 -13.51 7.10
N ARG A 196 17.02 -12.90 6.61
CA ARG A 196 15.67 -13.07 7.19
C ARG A 196 14.63 -13.51 6.20
N TYR A 197 14.81 -13.17 4.92
CA TYR A 197 13.81 -13.40 3.89
C TYR A 197 14.41 -14.05 2.63
N PRO A 198 15.15 -15.18 2.75
CA PRO A 198 15.78 -15.82 1.59
C PRO A 198 14.76 -16.30 0.55
N GLN A 199 13.48 -16.40 0.92
CA GLN A 199 12.36 -16.77 0.06
C GLN A 199 11.86 -15.66 -0.88
N ILE A 200 12.38 -14.43 -0.77
CA ILE A 200 12.00 -13.35 -1.68
C ILE A 200 12.52 -13.69 -3.07
N GLN A 201 11.63 -13.76 -4.06
CA GLN A 201 12.01 -14.04 -5.45
C GLN A 201 12.28 -12.76 -6.24
N LYS A 202 11.74 -11.64 -5.76
CA LYS A 202 11.69 -10.40 -6.54
C LYS A 202 11.52 -9.18 -5.64
N VAL A 203 12.15 -8.09 -6.05
CA VAL A 203 11.98 -6.76 -5.47
C VAL A 203 11.15 -5.91 -6.43
N ARG A 204 10.06 -5.32 -5.94
CA ARG A 204 9.12 -4.51 -6.72
C ARG A 204 8.97 -3.12 -6.11
N GLY A 205 8.59 -2.15 -6.94
CA GLY A 205 8.16 -0.84 -6.50
C GLY A 205 7.18 -0.25 -7.50
N GLN A 206 6.21 0.51 -7.02
CA GLN A 206 5.27 1.25 -7.86
C GLN A 206 5.25 2.72 -7.45
N SER A 207 5.66 3.59 -8.37
CA SER A 207 5.74 5.03 -8.12
C SER A 207 5.98 5.78 -9.43
N TRP A 208 5.71 7.08 -9.44
CA TRP A 208 6.20 7.98 -10.48
C TRP A 208 7.73 7.97 -10.60
N LEU A 209 8.45 7.64 -9.52
CA LEU A 209 9.90 7.51 -9.52
C LEU A 209 10.38 6.34 -10.41
N MET A 210 9.54 5.31 -10.62
CA MET A 210 9.86 4.19 -11.50
C MET A 210 9.77 4.59 -12.98
N ALA A 211 8.91 5.57 -13.33
CA ALA A 211 8.88 6.14 -14.68
C ALA A 211 10.06 7.09 -14.93
N HIS A 212 10.64 7.68 -13.89
CA HIS A 212 11.83 8.50 -13.99
C HIS A 212 13.07 7.66 -14.39
N PRO A 213 14.05 8.20 -15.15
CA PRO A 213 15.28 7.49 -15.50
C PRO A 213 16.06 6.90 -14.31
N LEU A 214 15.82 7.43 -13.10
CA LEU A 214 16.39 6.90 -11.87
C LEU A 214 15.96 5.44 -11.61
N GLY A 215 14.72 5.03 -11.90
CA GLY A 215 14.28 3.64 -11.73
C GLY A 215 15.15 2.65 -12.50
N LYS A 216 15.39 2.92 -13.79
CA LYS A 216 16.31 2.14 -14.64
C LYS A 216 17.76 2.23 -14.16
N ARG A 217 18.22 3.40 -13.71
CA ARG A 217 19.56 3.58 -13.12
C ARG A 217 19.74 2.84 -11.79
N LEU A 218 18.66 2.57 -11.08
CA LEU A 218 18.63 1.67 -9.92
C LEU A 218 18.47 0.21 -10.34
N GLY A 219 18.33 -0.09 -11.63
CA GLY A 219 18.31 -1.44 -12.19
C GLY A 219 16.92 -2.06 -12.32
N PHE A 220 15.86 -1.35 -11.97
CA PHE A 220 14.51 -1.88 -12.13
C PHE A 220 14.16 -2.00 -13.62
N GLN A 221 13.65 -3.17 -13.99
CA GLN A 221 12.96 -3.38 -15.25
C GLN A 221 11.53 -2.84 -15.11
N ILE A 222 11.16 -1.91 -15.98
CA ILE A 222 9.81 -1.34 -15.96
C ILE A 222 8.88 -2.29 -16.73
N THR A 223 7.92 -2.87 -16.04
CA THR A 223 7.01 -3.90 -16.58
C THR A 223 5.63 -3.36 -16.92
N LYS A 224 5.22 -2.30 -16.22
CA LYS A 224 3.96 -1.58 -16.48
C LYS A 224 4.17 -0.09 -16.32
N VAL A 225 3.59 0.69 -17.22
CA VAL A 225 3.51 2.15 -17.12
C VAL A 225 2.05 2.52 -17.21
N ASP A 226 1.54 3.24 -16.22
CA ASP A 226 0.17 3.71 -16.22
C ASP A 226 -0.03 4.72 -17.35
N THR A 227 -1.19 4.67 -18.00
CA THR A 227 -1.57 5.71 -18.95
C THR A 227 -1.67 7.07 -18.24
N PRO A 228 -1.57 8.21 -18.95
CA PRO A 228 -1.71 9.52 -18.32
C PRO A 228 -3.01 9.71 -17.53
N GLU A 229 -4.11 9.09 -17.98
CA GLU A 229 -5.39 9.14 -17.27
C GLU A 229 -5.38 8.28 -16.01
N GLU A 230 -4.89 7.03 -16.08
CA GLU A 230 -4.74 6.15 -14.91
C GLU A 230 -3.80 6.74 -13.86
N ALA A 231 -2.70 7.36 -14.29
CA ALA A 231 -1.71 7.96 -13.41
C ALA A 231 -2.31 9.02 -12.48
N LEU A 232 -3.25 9.84 -12.97
CA LEU A 232 -3.88 10.89 -12.18
C LEU A 232 -4.76 10.35 -11.05
N THR A 233 -5.24 9.11 -11.16
CA THR A 233 -6.01 8.43 -10.11
C THR A 233 -5.13 7.77 -9.05
N HIS A 234 -3.82 7.74 -9.28
CA HIS A 234 -2.84 7.16 -8.39
C HIS A 234 -2.28 8.22 -7.43
N GLY A 235 -2.54 8.10 -6.12
CA GLY A 235 -2.17 9.12 -5.12
C GLY A 235 -0.68 9.49 -5.14
N SER A 236 0.20 8.52 -5.40
CA SER A 236 1.66 8.74 -5.47
C SER A 236 2.06 9.78 -6.52
N VAL A 237 1.34 9.87 -7.66
CA VAL A 237 1.65 10.77 -8.77
C VAL A 237 1.54 12.24 -8.35
N TRP A 238 0.64 12.57 -7.44
CA TRP A 238 0.47 13.95 -6.94
C TRP A 238 1.66 14.42 -6.08
N TRP A 239 2.41 13.50 -5.48
CA TRP A 239 3.62 13.85 -4.72
C TRP A 239 4.78 14.30 -5.60
N GLN A 240 4.71 14.14 -6.94
CA GLN A 240 5.76 14.63 -7.84
C GLN A 240 5.84 16.17 -7.92
N PHE A 241 4.77 16.85 -7.52
CA PHE A 241 4.68 18.32 -7.47
C PHE A 241 5.41 18.91 -6.27
N MET A 242 5.90 18.07 -5.35
CA MET A 242 6.70 18.50 -4.22
C MET A 242 8.16 18.70 -4.62
N ASP A 243 8.80 19.74 -4.08
CA ASP A 243 10.24 19.95 -4.17
C ASP A 243 11.00 19.25 -3.03
N LYS A 244 12.33 19.45 -2.97
CA LYS A 244 13.18 18.83 -1.95
C LYS A 244 12.91 19.33 -0.51
N ASN A 245 12.29 20.49 -0.36
CA ASN A 245 11.99 21.14 0.91
C ASN A 245 10.56 20.84 1.38
N GLY A 246 9.80 20.01 0.63
CA GLY A 246 8.41 19.75 0.95
C GLY A 246 7.45 20.85 0.51
N GLN A 247 7.86 21.74 -0.40
CA GLN A 247 7.01 22.80 -0.96
C GLN A 247 6.44 22.40 -2.32
N LEU A 248 5.35 23.02 -2.75
CA LEU A 248 4.85 22.82 -4.12
C LEU A 248 5.74 23.53 -5.13
N ASN A 249 6.20 22.79 -6.13
CA ASN A 249 7.02 23.31 -7.21
C ASN A 249 6.15 24.04 -8.23
N ALA A 250 6.24 25.38 -8.24
CA ALA A 250 5.45 26.24 -9.10
C ALA A 250 5.56 25.90 -10.60
N GLN A 251 6.76 25.55 -11.09
CA GLN A 251 6.97 25.21 -12.51
C GLN A 251 6.24 23.93 -12.90
N LYS A 252 6.27 22.90 -12.03
CA LYS A 252 5.54 21.64 -12.28
C LYS A 252 4.03 21.84 -12.20
N VAL A 253 3.56 22.64 -11.25
CA VAL A 253 2.14 23.01 -11.13
C VAL A 253 1.68 23.77 -12.38
N GLU A 254 2.42 24.78 -12.81
CA GLU A 254 2.15 25.53 -14.04
C GLU A 254 2.14 24.61 -15.26
N HIS A 255 3.09 23.69 -15.38
CA HIS A 255 3.13 22.71 -16.45
C HIS A 255 1.88 21.82 -16.47
N LEU A 256 1.43 21.32 -15.31
CA LEU A 256 0.19 20.54 -15.21
C LEU A 256 -1.01 21.36 -15.69
N MET A 257 -1.16 22.59 -15.18
CA MET A 257 -2.31 23.45 -15.49
C MET A 257 -2.33 23.88 -16.97
N THR A 258 -1.17 24.08 -17.58
CA THR A 258 -1.09 24.50 -19.00
C THR A 258 -1.25 23.32 -19.95
N SER A 259 -0.56 22.20 -19.69
CA SER A 259 -0.54 21.04 -20.60
C SER A 259 -1.71 20.07 -20.39
N GLY A 260 -2.32 20.09 -19.21
CA GLY A 260 -3.31 19.08 -18.80
C GLY A 260 -2.68 17.72 -18.49
N ARG A 261 -1.36 17.62 -18.31
CA ARG A 261 -0.62 16.36 -18.17
C ARG A 261 0.41 16.44 -17.05
N VAL A 262 0.61 15.31 -16.38
CA VAL A 262 1.72 15.12 -15.44
C VAL A 262 3.02 14.85 -16.20
N GLU A 263 4.14 15.29 -15.65
CA GLU A 263 5.46 15.06 -16.24
C GLU A 263 5.84 13.57 -16.18
N LEU A 264 5.54 12.93 -15.04
CA LEU A 264 5.81 11.52 -14.80
C LEU A 264 4.51 10.80 -14.46
N THR A 265 4.26 9.69 -15.14
CA THR A 265 3.20 8.75 -14.79
C THR A 265 3.70 7.76 -13.73
N SER A 266 2.79 7.09 -13.05
CA SER A 266 3.15 5.95 -12.19
C SER A 266 3.59 4.76 -13.06
N ALA A 267 4.59 4.02 -12.59
CA ALA A 267 5.06 2.81 -13.24
C ALA A 267 5.40 1.74 -12.20
N VAL A 268 5.31 0.48 -12.61
CA VAL A 268 5.75 -0.68 -11.85
C VAL A 268 7.15 -1.06 -12.32
N GLY A 269 8.10 -1.04 -11.38
CA GLY A 269 9.47 -1.46 -11.56
C GLY A 269 9.74 -2.74 -10.81
N GLU A 270 10.50 -3.64 -11.43
CA GLU A 270 10.71 -5.00 -10.97
C GLU A 270 12.18 -5.40 -11.13
N MET A 271 12.71 -6.15 -10.17
CA MET A 271 14.05 -6.73 -10.25
C MET A 271 14.03 -8.13 -9.63
N SER A 272 14.66 -9.10 -10.28
CA SER A 272 14.85 -10.42 -9.67
C SER A 272 15.68 -10.27 -8.39
N VAL A 273 15.46 -11.14 -7.40
CA VAL A 273 16.25 -11.10 -6.17
C VAL A 273 17.74 -11.30 -6.47
N GLU A 274 18.09 -12.15 -7.43
CA GLU A 274 19.47 -12.44 -7.83
C GLU A 274 20.16 -11.18 -8.38
N ASP A 275 19.53 -10.49 -9.32
CA ASP A 275 20.04 -9.22 -9.87
C ASP A 275 20.16 -8.15 -8.78
N PHE A 276 19.20 -8.13 -7.85
CA PHE A 276 19.21 -7.20 -6.72
C PHE A 276 20.40 -7.43 -5.80
N LEU A 277 20.67 -8.69 -5.45
CA LEU A 277 21.83 -9.06 -4.62
C LEU A 277 23.14 -8.80 -5.36
N GLN A 278 23.24 -9.15 -6.64
CA GLN A 278 24.41 -8.86 -7.48
C GLN A 278 24.78 -7.37 -7.49
N ARG A 279 23.75 -6.52 -7.50
CA ARG A 279 23.92 -5.08 -7.56
C ARG A 279 24.18 -4.44 -6.20
N TYR A 280 23.48 -4.87 -5.15
CA TYR A 280 23.41 -4.13 -3.89
C TYR A 280 23.98 -4.86 -2.68
N LEU A 281 24.17 -6.18 -2.74
CA LEU A 281 24.73 -6.91 -1.62
C LEU A 281 26.18 -6.43 -1.35
N PRO A 282 26.53 -6.04 -0.11
CA PRO A 282 27.87 -5.58 0.20
C PRO A 282 28.92 -6.63 -0.12
N ALA A 283 30.06 -6.22 -0.71
CA ALA A 283 31.11 -7.12 -1.19
C ALA A 283 31.55 -8.18 -0.17
N LYS A 284 31.65 -7.81 1.11
CA LYS A 284 32.02 -8.72 2.22
C LYS A 284 31.02 -9.86 2.47
N ARG A 285 29.83 -9.81 1.86
CA ARG A 285 28.74 -10.78 2.00
C ARG A 285 28.46 -11.55 0.71
N ARG A 286 29.18 -11.24 -0.37
CA ARG A 286 29.07 -11.93 -1.66
C ARG A 286 29.71 -13.32 -1.60
N GLY A 287 29.46 -14.12 -2.63
CA GLY A 287 29.84 -15.52 -2.71
C GLY A 287 28.61 -16.43 -2.80
N LYS A 288 28.74 -17.65 -2.26
CA LYS A 288 27.66 -18.63 -2.25
C LYS A 288 26.60 -18.26 -1.22
N ILE A 289 25.36 -18.08 -1.68
CA ILE A 289 24.21 -17.71 -0.86
C ILE A 289 23.11 -18.73 -1.10
N ILE A 290 22.43 -19.11 -0.03
CA ILE A 290 21.25 -19.97 -0.12
C ILE A 290 20.02 -19.08 -0.14
N LEU A 291 19.33 -19.04 -1.28
CA LEU A 291 18.00 -18.49 -1.41
C LEU A 291 16.98 -19.62 -1.29
N LYS A 292 15.72 -19.27 -1.04
CA LYS A 292 14.59 -20.21 -1.04
C LYS A 292 13.74 -19.97 -2.27
N THR A 293 13.50 -21.02 -3.04
CA THR A 293 12.61 -20.99 -4.21
C THR A 293 11.47 -21.97 -4.05
N ILE A 294 10.40 -21.78 -4.80
CA ILE A 294 9.21 -22.62 -4.76
C ILE A 294 9.00 -23.25 -6.14
N THR A 295 8.70 -24.55 -6.16
CA THR A 295 8.43 -25.28 -7.40
C THR A 295 7.03 -24.96 -7.93
N GLN A 296 6.75 -25.26 -9.20
CA GLN A 296 5.41 -25.05 -9.76
C GLN A 296 4.32 -25.86 -9.03
N GLU A 297 4.64 -27.07 -8.58
CA GLU A 297 3.74 -27.92 -7.79
C GLU A 297 3.47 -27.30 -6.42
N SER A 298 4.53 -26.97 -5.67
CA SER A 298 4.43 -26.32 -4.36
C SER A 298 3.69 -24.97 -4.43
N ALA A 299 3.87 -24.23 -5.52
CA ALA A 299 3.16 -22.97 -5.77
C ALA A 299 1.65 -23.17 -5.93
N ARG A 300 1.25 -24.23 -6.65
CA ARG A 300 -0.16 -24.60 -6.77
C ARG A 300 -0.73 -24.96 -5.42
N GLU A 301 -0.02 -25.75 -4.62
CA GLU A 301 -0.46 -26.11 -3.26
C GLU A 301 -0.57 -24.88 -2.35
N GLU A 302 0.35 -23.92 -2.45
CA GLU A 302 0.27 -22.65 -1.74
C GLU A 302 -1.01 -21.89 -2.13
N SER A 303 -1.33 -21.85 -3.43
CA SER A 303 -2.56 -21.21 -3.93
C SER A 303 -3.83 -21.89 -3.40
N GLU A 304 -3.88 -23.22 -3.42
CA GLU A 304 -5.00 -24.00 -2.87
C GLU A 304 -5.16 -23.74 -1.36
N PHE A 305 -4.05 -23.64 -0.61
CA PHE A 305 -4.08 -23.27 0.80
C PHE A 305 -4.59 -21.85 1.04
N ARG A 306 -4.20 -20.87 0.22
CA ARG A 306 -4.70 -19.49 0.31
C ARG A 306 -6.19 -19.40 0.08
N GLU A 307 -6.69 -20.11 -0.93
CA GLU A 307 -8.12 -20.17 -1.21
C GLU A 307 -8.87 -20.80 -0.04
N PHE A 308 -8.34 -21.89 0.51
CA PHE A 308 -8.87 -22.49 1.73
C PHE A 308 -8.91 -21.49 2.89
N ALA A 309 -7.81 -20.79 3.17
CA ALA A 309 -7.74 -19.80 4.25
C ALA A 309 -8.75 -18.65 4.09
N LYS A 310 -8.99 -18.20 2.85
CA LYS A 310 -10.05 -17.22 2.54
C LYS A 310 -11.44 -17.80 2.82
N LYS A 311 -11.69 -19.04 2.39
CA LYS A 311 -12.99 -19.72 2.54
C LYS A 311 -13.36 -20.03 3.99
N ILE A 312 -12.39 -20.25 4.89
CA ILE A 312 -12.66 -20.45 6.33
C ILE A 312 -13.60 -19.36 6.85
N LYS A 313 -13.33 -18.10 6.47
CA LYS A 313 -14.13 -16.97 6.93
C LYS A 313 -15.55 -16.98 6.38
N ASP A 314 -15.71 -17.33 5.11
CA ASP A 314 -17.02 -17.35 4.44
C ASP A 314 -17.90 -18.50 4.93
N ASP A 315 -17.28 -19.64 5.26
CA ASP A 315 -17.96 -20.84 5.73
C ASP A 315 -18.15 -20.87 7.25
N TRP A 316 -17.43 -20.03 8.01
CA TRP A 316 -17.39 -20.07 9.48
C TRP A 316 -18.77 -20.16 10.12
N GLU A 317 -19.71 -19.33 9.67
CA GLU A 317 -21.07 -19.27 10.23
C GLU A 317 -21.86 -20.57 9.99
N ARG A 318 -21.57 -21.28 8.90
CA ARG A 318 -22.23 -22.53 8.51
C ARG A 318 -21.63 -23.77 9.19
N LEU A 319 -20.38 -23.70 9.61
CA LEU A 319 -19.70 -24.81 10.28
C LEU A 319 -20.27 -25.03 11.68
N SER A 320 -20.58 -26.26 12.05
CA SER A 320 -20.78 -26.65 13.44
C SER A 320 -19.43 -26.92 14.13
N GLU A 321 -19.42 -26.95 15.47
CA GLU A 321 -18.22 -27.23 16.26
C GLU A 321 -17.53 -28.54 15.84
N ASP A 322 -18.30 -29.62 15.67
CA ASP A 322 -17.78 -30.95 15.30
C ASP A 322 -17.26 -31.01 13.86
N GLN A 323 -17.63 -30.06 13.00
CA GLN A 323 -17.20 -30.01 11.60
C GLN A 323 -15.83 -29.34 11.41
N ILE A 324 -15.35 -28.56 12.39
CA ILE A 324 -14.13 -27.75 12.27
C ILE A 324 -12.90 -28.61 11.95
N GLU A 325 -12.72 -29.72 12.67
CA GLU A 325 -11.56 -30.60 12.48
C GLU A 325 -11.55 -31.20 11.07
N GLY A 326 -12.68 -31.74 10.63
CA GLY A 326 -12.83 -32.31 9.29
C GLY A 326 -12.63 -31.26 8.19
N TYR A 327 -13.16 -30.06 8.39
CA TYR A 327 -12.98 -28.94 7.46
C TYR A 327 -11.51 -28.56 7.33
N PHE A 328 -10.77 -28.46 8.44
CA PHE A 328 -9.34 -28.10 8.41
C PHE A 328 -8.50 -29.22 7.80
N LYS A 329 -8.80 -30.48 8.13
CA LYS A 329 -8.11 -31.65 7.57
C LYS A 329 -8.41 -31.90 6.08
N ALA A 330 -9.44 -31.26 5.51
CA ALA A 330 -9.74 -31.36 4.09
C ALA A 330 -8.65 -30.69 3.21
N ASN A 331 -7.90 -29.73 3.75
CA ASN A 331 -6.74 -29.16 3.08
C ASN A 331 -5.46 -29.90 3.48
N ARG A 332 -4.68 -30.38 2.50
CA ARG A 332 -3.46 -31.17 2.71
C ARG A 332 -2.43 -30.49 3.61
N LEU A 333 -2.13 -29.21 3.35
CA LEU A 333 -1.11 -28.45 4.10
C LEU A 333 -1.59 -28.14 5.52
N MET A 334 -2.87 -27.80 5.68
CA MET A 334 -3.45 -27.61 7.01
C MET A 334 -3.45 -28.93 7.80
N ALA A 335 -3.82 -30.06 7.19
CA ALA A 335 -3.79 -31.37 7.84
C ALA A 335 -2.39 -31.75 8.33
N GLN A 336 -1.36 -31.47 7.53
CA GLN A 336 0.03 -31.68 7.92
C GLN A 336 0.46 -30.76 9.06
N PHE A 337 0.09 -29.48 9.00
CA PHE A 337 0.40 -28.52 10.05
C PHE A 337 -0.28 -28.91 11.38
N LEU A 338 -1.54 -29.33 11.35
CA LEU A 338 -2.28 -29.82 12.51
C LEU A 338 -1.67 -31.09 13.15
N ALA A 339 -0.87 -31.84 12.39
CA ALA A 339 -0.14 -33.00 12.91
C ALA A 339 1.21 -32.62 13.58
N THR A 340 1.59 -31.34 13.57
CA THR A 340 2.76 -30.82 14.28
C THR A 340 2.38 -30.35 15.68
N ILE A 341 3.36 -30.29 16.59
CA ILE A 341 3.18 -29.77 17.97
C ILE A 341 2.62 -28.33 17.94
N GLN A 342 3.05 -27.52 16.97
CA GLN A 342 2.60 -26.14 16.79
C GLN A 342 1.14 -26.04 16.35
N GLY A 343 0.62 -27.08 15.69
CA GLY A 343 -0.76 -27.14 15.20
C GLY A 343 -1.78 -27.75 16.16
N GLU A 344 -1.34 -28.49 17.19
CA GLU A 344 -2.22 -29.27 18.09
C GLU A 344 -3.32 -28.44 18.75
N GLY A 345 -3.04 -27.17 19.10
CA GLY A 345 -4.00 -26.30 19.78
C GLY A 345 -5.05 -25.64 18.87
N ILE A 346 -4.87 -25.69 17.56
CA ILE A 346 -5.66 -24.89 16.61
C ILE A 346 -7.11 -25.35 16.57
N VAL A 347 -7.33 -26.64 16.39
CA VAL A 347 -8.69 -27.21 16.32
C VAL A 347 -9.45 -26.97 17.64
N PRO A 348 -8.89 -27.30 18.82
CA PRO A 348 -9.53 -26.99 20.10
C PRO A 348 -9.85 -25.51 20.28
N PHE A 349 -8.94 -24.62 19.89
CA PHE A 349 -9.16 -23.16 19.97
C PHE A 349 -10.36 -22.73 19.12
N PHE A 350 -10.40 -23.13 17.84
CA PHE A 350 -11.51 -22.76 16.96
C PHE A 350 -12.83 -23.41 17.40
N GLN A 351 -12.81 -24.65 17.90
CA GLN A 351 -13.99 -25.28 18.50
C GLN A 351 -14.52 -24.50 19.71
N GLN A 352 -13.64 -24.06 20.60
CA GLN A 352 -14.02 -23.21 21.73
C GLN A 352 -14.64 -21.88 21.24
N MET A 353 -14.00 -21.21 20.30
CA MET A 353 -14.52 -19.94 19.75
C MET A 353 -15.89 -20.13 19.08
N LYS A 354 -16.09 -21.25 18.39
CA LYS A 354 -17.39 -21.58 17.79
C LYS A 354 -18.46 -21.83 18.86
N ARG A 355 -18.12 -22.55 19.93
CA ARG A 355 -19.01 -22.80 21.08
C ARG A 355 -19.43 -21.51 21.78
N GLU A 356 -18.51 -20.56 21.87
CA GLU A 356 -18.75 -19.22 22.43
C GLU A 356 -19.52 -18.29 21.48
N GLY A 357 -19.90 -18.76 20.29
CA GLY A 357 -20.63 -17.98 19.29
C GLY A 357 -19.82 -16.83 18.70
N LYS A 358 -18.48 -16.95 18.70
CA LYS A 358 -17.59 -15.90 18.17
C LYS A 358 -17.59 -15.92 16.66
N THR A 359 -17.64 -14.74 16.05
CA THR A 359 -17.35 -14.56 14.61
C THR A 359 -15.84 -14.58 14.36
N MET A 360 -15.40 -14.86 13.13
CA MET A 360 -13.98 -14.78 12.76
C MET A 360 -13.33 -13.43 13.07
N ASP A 361 -14.13 -12.37 13.06
CA ASP A 361 -13.65 -11.01 13.32
C ASP A 361 -13.40 -10.79 14.80
N GLN A 362 -14.27 -11.34 15.64
CA GLN A 362 -14.07 -11.36 17.09
C GLN A 362 -12.86 -12.24 17.45
N ILE A 363 -12.66 -13.38 16.77
CA ILE A 363 -11.49 -14.25 16.95
C ILE A 363 -10.20 -13.50 16.64
N ALA A 364 -10.16 -12.76 15.51
CA ALA A 364 -8.98 -11.98 15.12
C ALA A 364 -8.64 -10.85 16.12
N ILE A 365 -9.61 -10.37 16.90
CA ILE A 365 -9.42 -9.31 17.90
C ILE A 365 -9.10 -9.90 19.28
N GLN A 366 -9.94 -10.82 19.78
CA GLN A 366 -9.86 -11.38 21.14
C GLN A 366 -8.79 -12.46 21.25
N GLY A 367 -8.54 -13.19 20.17
CA GLY A 367 -7.47 -14.18 20.06
C GLY A 367 -6.23 -13.64 19.36
N LYS A 368 -6.02 -12.31 19.26
CA LYS A 368 -4.94 -11.70 18.47
C LYS A 368 -3.58 -12.32 18.76
N ASP A 369 -3.22 -12.52 20.02
CA ASP A 369 -1.90 -13.05 20.39
C ASP A 369 -1.74 -14.52 19.99
N TYR A 370 -2.76 -15.34 20.24
CA TYR A 370 -2.77 -16.75 19.85
C TYR A 370 -2.77 -16.90 18.32
N THR A 371 -3.64 -16.18 17.63
CA THR A 371 -3.74 -16.20 16.16
C THR A 371 -2.47 -15.67 15.49
N ASN A 372 -1.81 -14.65 16.04
CA ASN A 372 -0.51 -14.18 15.55
C ASN A 372 0.60 -15.22 15.74
N ALA A 373 0.65 -15.89 16.89
CA ALA A 373 1.61 -16.96 17.14
C ALA A 373 1.40 -18.13 16.17
N VAL A 374 0.16 -18.60 16.03
CA VAL A 374 -0.22 -19.66 15.10
C VAL A 374 0.10 -19.27 13.65
N ASN A 375 -0.22 -18.05 13.23
CA ASN A 375 0.09 -17.57 11.88
C ASN A 375 1.60 -17.58 11.62
N LYS A 376 2.41 -17.17 12.60
CA LYS A 376 3.87 -17.20 12.48
C LYS A 376 4.41 -18.63 12.35
N ASP A 377 3.89 -19.56 13.14
CA ASP A 377 4.29 -20.97 13.07
C ASP A 377 3.83 -21.63 11.77
N LEU A 378 2.62 -21.31 11.30
CA LEU A 378 2.10 -21.74 10.01
C LEU A 378 2.93 -21.17 8.85
N GLU A 379 3.28 -19.89 8.89
CA GLU A 379 4.15 -19.30 7.86
C GLU A 379 5.51 -19.99 7.81
N ARG A 380 6.11 -20.28 8.97
CA ARG A 380 7.36 -21.03 9.04
C ARG A 380 7.20 -22.44 8.46
N PHE A 381 6.15 -23.15 8.85
CA PHE A 381 5.83 -24.47 8.32
C PHE A 381 5.70 -24.46 6.79
N LEU A 382 4.97 -23.49 6.24
CA LEU A 382 4.81 -23.34 4.79
C LEU A 382 6.16 -23.07 4.09
N LEU A 383 7.04 -22.26 4.69
CA LEU A 383 8.38 -22.01 4.17
C LEU A 383 9.30 -23.23 4.23
N ASP A 384 9.07 -24.16 5.13
CA ASP A 384 9.89 -25.37 5.26
C ASP A 384 9.37 -26.51 4.38
N VAL A 385 8.05 -26.57 4.14
CA VAL A 385 7.44 -27.62 3.32
C VAL A 385 7.41 -27.27 1.83
N LEU A 386 7.18 -26.00 1.49
CA LEU A 386 6.94 -25.60 0.10
C LEU A 386 8.18 -25.04 -0.60
N TYR A 387 9.15 -24.51 0.16
CA TYR A 387 10.32 -23.88 -0.42
C TYR A 387 11.54 -24.78 -0.30
N VAL A 388 12.33 -24.81 -1.36
CA VAL A 388 13.58 -25.55 -1.46
C VAL A 388 14.76 -24.60 -1.53
N ASP A 389 15.90 -25.05 -1.00
CA ASP A 389 17.13 -24.29 -1.04
C ASP A 389 17.68 -24.22 -2.47
N LEU A 390 18.09 -23.02 -2.87
CA LEU A 390 18.72 -22.70 -4.14
C LEU A 390 20.05 -22.01 -3.83
N GLU A 391 21.17 -22.69 -4.12
CA GLU A 391 22.49 -22.07 -4.05
C GLU A 391 22.68 -21.15 -5.26
N VAL A 392 22.88 -19.87 -5.00
CA VAL A 392 23.25 -18.87 -5.99
C VAL A 392 24.64 -18.32 -5.67
N THR A 393 25.41 -18.01 -6.70
CA THR A 393 26.70 -17.33 -6.55
C THR A 393 26.53 -15.88 -6.92
N ILE A 394 26.84 -14.99 -5.99
CA ILE A 394 26.83 -13.54 -6.18
C ILE A 394 28.27 -13.06 -6.27
N ASP A 395 28.66 -12.47 -7.40
CA ASP A 395 30.04 -12.06 -7.71
C ASP A 395 30.40 -10.66 -7.22
#